data_AF-A0AAW3VJK2-F1
#
_entry.id   AF-A0AAW3VJK2-F1
#
_cell.length_a   1.000
_cell.length_b   1.000
_cell.length_c   1.000
_cell.angle_alpha   90.00
_cell.angle_beta   90.00
_cell.angle_gamma   90.00
#
_symmetry.space_group_name_H-M   'P 1'
#
loop_
_entity.id
_entity.type
_entity.pdbx_description
1 polymer ?
#
loop_
_entity_poly.entity_id
_entity_poly.type
_entity_poly.pdbx_seq_one_letter_code
_entity_poly.pdbx_strand_id
1 'polypeptide(L)'
;MKSVQVPKGSFYHYFVNKEAFILEVLDAYELYFVKRLNKFLSQTDLSPLEKLQNFVKDAGEKMQKYDFKRGCILGNLGQEVSYLPQEIIARIENIFKVWEKLVSDCLHQSNSQYSLADCDEAAYQFWIGWEGAVLRARLVKSTSPLDAFYRLFTLAVKQQIT
;
A
#
# COMPACT_ATOMS: atom_id res chain seq x y z
N MET A 1 -9.04 18.37 14.39
CA MET A 1 -10.23 18.70 15.22
C MET A 1 -10.97 19.93 14.71
N LYS A 2 -10.34 21.11 14.58
CA LYS A 2 -11.00 22.31 14.04
C LYS A 2 -11.61 22.12 12.63
N SER A 3 -10.97 21.32 11.78
CA SER A 3 -11.46 20.97 10.43
C SER A 3 -12.70 20.07 10.41
N VAL A 4 -13.03 19.41 11.53
CA VAL A 4 -14.21 18.54 11.69
C VAL A 4 -15.14 19.04 12.79
N GLN A 5 -14.91 20.26 13.30
CA GLN A 5 -15.67 20.92 14.36
C GLN A 5 -15.89 20.11 15.65
N VAL A 6 -15.04 19.12 15.92
CA VAL A 6 -15.13 18.33 17.16
C VAL A 6 -14.34 19.05 18.28
N PRO A 7 -14.97 19.37 19.44
CA PRO A 7 -14.27 19.96 20.58
C PRO A 7 -13.14 19.06 21.10
N LYS A 8 -12.05 19.64 21.62
CA LYS A 8 -10.94 18.87 22.20
C LYS A 8 -11.40 17.88 23.28
N GLY A 9 -12.35 18.28 24.14
CA GLY A 9 -12.92 17.40 25.17
C GLY A 9 -13.63 16.17 24.59
N SER A 10 -14.27 16.30 23.42
CA SER A 10 -14.94 15.19 22.74
C SER A 10 -13.95 14.21 22.10
N PHE A 11 -12.72 14.60 21.76
CA PHE A 11 -11.69 13.65 21.30
C PHE A 11 -11.34 12.63 22.38
N TYR A 12 -11.03 13.16 23.57
CA TYR A 12 -10.56 12.35 24.69
C TYR A 12 -11.68 11.53 25.33
N HIS A 13 -12.94 11.80 24.95
CA HIS A 13 -14.05 10.89 25.22
C HIS A 13 -13.96 9.60 24.39
N TYR A 14 -13.51 9.68 23.13
CA TYR A 14 -13.40 8.52 22.23
C TYR A 14 -12.03 7.85 22.27
N PHE A 15 -10.95 8.61 22.48
CA PHE A 15 -9.58 8.11 22.45
C PHE A 15 -8.80 8.57 23.67
N VAL A 16 -8.22 7.61 24.39
CA VAL A 16 -7.46 7.89 25.62
C VAL A 16 -6.24 8.78 25.33
N ASN A 17 -5.62 8.64 24.17
CA ASN A 17 -4.51 9.47 23.72
C ASN A 17 -4.42 9.49 22.17
N LYS A 18 -3.38 10.13 21.62
CA LYS A 18 -3.21 10.23 20.16
C LYS A 18 -2.75 8.91 19.56
N GLU A 19 -1.98 8.13 20.30
CA GLU A 19 -1.44 6.85 19.90
C GLU A 19 -2.57 5.84 19.64
N ALA A 20 -3.52 5.74 20.57
CA ALA A 20 -4.74 4.94 20.42
C ALA A 20 -5.55 5.37 19.20
N PHE A 21 -5.69 6.68 18.95
CA PHE A 21 -6.34 7.18 17.74
C PHE A 21 -5.59 6.77 16.46
N ILE A 22 -4.26 6.84 16.44
CA ILE A 22 -3.46 6.45 15.27
C ILE A 22 -3.63 4.95 15.00
N LEU A 23 -3.64 4.10 16.03
CA LEU A 23 -3.86 2.66 15.89
C LEU A 23 -5.23 2.36 15.27
N GLU A 24 -6.29 3.00 15.76
CA GLU A 24 -7.64 2.86 15.20
C GLU A 24 -7.73 3.34 13.74
N VAL A 25 -7.01 4.41 13.39
CA VAL A 25 -6.89 4.87 11.99
C VAL A 25 -6.14 3.85 11.12
N LEU A 26 -5.07 3.24 11.65
CA LEU A 26 -4.31 2.20 10.94
C LEU A 26 -5.16 0.95 10.71
N ASP A 27 -5.96 0.54 11.69
CA ASP A 27 -6.88 -0.60 11.58
C ASP A 27 -7.96 -0.36 10.53
N ALA A 28 -8.61 0.81 10.58
CA ALA A 28 -9.58 1.20 9.57
C ALA A 28 -8.96 1.29 8.17
N TYR A 29 -7.72 1.78 8.07
CA TYR A 29 -6.99 1.89 6.82
C TYR A 29 -6.62 0.53 6.24
N GLU A 30 -6.17 -0.42 7.07
CA GLU A 30 -5.90 -1.80 6.65
C GLU A 30 -7.15 -2.44 6.06
N LEU A 31 -8.28 -2.39 6.78
CA LEU A 31 -9.55 -2.98 6.30
C LEU A 31 -9.98 -2.38 4.96
N TYR A 32 -9.90 -1.06 4.82
CA TYR A 32 -10.18 -0.37 3.57
C TYR A 32 -9.24 -0.84 2.43
N PHE A 33 -7.95 -0.91 2.71
CA PHE A 33 -6.94 -1.15 1.69
C PHE A 33 -6.88 -2.61 1.27
N VAL A 34 -7.05 -3.56 2.20
CA VAL A 34 -7.20 -4.99 1.91
C VAL A 34 -8.41 -5.23 1.02
N LYS A 35 -9.57 -4.62 1.32
CA LYS A 35 -10.76 -4.70 0.45
C LYS A 35 -10.46 -4.17 -0.96
N ARG A 36 -9.67 -3.10 -1.06
CA ARG A 36 -9.28 -2.52 -2.33
C ARG A 36 -8.32 -3.41 -3.11
N LEU A 37 -7.30 -3.99 -2.47
CA LEU A 37 -6.38 -4.94 -3.10
C LEU A 37 -7.14 -6.17 -3.60
N ASN A 38 -7.98 -6.76 -2.76
CA ASN A 38 -8.77 -7.94 -3.12
C ASN A 38 -9.72 -7.69 -4.30
N LYS A 39 -10.19 -6.45 -4.52
CA LYS A 39 -10.98 -6.10 -5.71
C LYS A 39 -10.23 -6.41 -7.02
N PHE A 40 -8.90 -6.23 -7.03
CA PHE A 40 -8.06 -6.44 -8.22
C PHE A 40 -7.43 -7.83 -8.22
N LEU A 41 -6.86 -8.26 -7.10
CA LEU A 41 -6.10 -9.51 -7.03
C LEU A 41 -6.98 -10.77 -7.18
N SER A 42 -8.28 -10.66 -6.94
CA SER A 42 -9.24 -11.76 -7.11
C SER A 42 -9.85 -11.89 -8.51
N GLN A 43 -9.48 -11.03 -9.47
CA GLN A 43 -9.99 -11.12 -10.85
C GLN A 43 -9.50 -12.42 -11.52
N THR A 44 -10.40 -13.33 -11.90
CA THR A 44 -10.05 -14.68 -12.39
C THR A 44 -9.54 -14.70 -13.83
N ASP A 45 -9.98 -13.75 -14.64
CA ASP A 45 -9.76 -13.78 -16.09
C ASP A 45 -8.46 -13.08 -16.53
N LEU A 46 -7.60 -12.73 -15.56
CA LEU A 46 -6.39 -11.95 -15.77
C LEU A 46 -5.17 -12.65 -15.16
N SER A 47 -4.01 -12.52 -15.80
CA SER A 47 -2.73 -12.89 -15.19
C SER A 47 -2.43 -11.99 -13.97
N PRO A 48 -1.60 -12.40 -13.00
CA PRO A 48 -1.32 -11.59 -11.81
C PRO A 48 -0.70 -10.23 -12.13
N LEU A 49 0.16 -10.18 -13.15
CA LEU A 49 0.74 -8.93 -13.61
C LEU A 49 -0.33 -8.03 -14.27
N GLU A 50 -1.39 -8.57 -14.87
CA GLU A 50 -2.51 -7.73 -15.31
C GLU A 50 -3.36 -7.25 -14.12
N LYS A 51 -3.57 -8.09 -13.11
CA LYS A 51 -4.29 -7.72 -11.86
C LYS A 51 -3.57 -6.59 -11.11
N LEU A 52 -2.25 -6.72 -10.92
CA LEU A 52 -1.43 -5.68 -10.29
C LEU A 52 -1.39 -4.40 -11.14
N GLN A 53 -1.34 -4.52 -12.47
CA GLN A 53 -1.40 -3.34 -13.35
C GLN A 53 -2.71 -2.56 -13.16
N ASN A 54 -3.84 -3.26 -13.04
CA ASN A 54 -5.14 -2.64 -12.78
C ASN A 54 -5.16 -1.91 -11.42
N PHE A 55 -4.58 -2.51 -10.39
CA PHE A 55 -4.41 -1.85 -9.09
C PHE A 55 -3.56 -0.58 -9.20
N VAL A 56 -2.41 -0.64 -9.88
CA VAL A 56 -1.50 0.50 -10.08
C VAL A 56 -2.22 1.64 -10.81
N LYS A 57 -2.95 1.32 -11.87
CA LYS A 57 -3.73 2.31 -12.64
C LYS A 57 -4.81 2.96 -11.79
N ASP A 58 -5.60 2.19 -11.05
CA ASP A 58 -6.64 2.70 -10.14
C ASP A 58 -6.02 3.56 -9.02
N ALA A 59 -4.81 3.22 -8.53
CA ALA A 59 -4.07 4.07 -7.61
C ALA A 59 -3.68 5.42 -8.22
N GLY A 60 -3.12 5.42 -9.43
CA GLY A 60 -2.79 6.62 -10.17
C GLY A 60 -4.01 7.52 -10.41
N GLU A 61 -5.12 6.95 -10.89
CA GLU A 61 -6.38 7.66 -11.13
C GLU A 61 -6.92 8.31 -9.84
N LYS A 62 -6.88 7.59 -8.71
CA LYS A 62 -7.29 8.17 -7.42
C LYS A 62 -6.36 9.27 -6.95
N MET A 63 -5.04 9.15 -7.15
CA MET A 63 -4.11 10.23 -6.81
C MET A 63 -4.41 11.48 -7.64
N GLN A 64 -4.61 11.32 -8.96
CA GLN A 64 -4.96 12.42 -9.85
C GLN A 64 -6.30 13.07 -9.48
N LYS A 65 -7.33 12.27 -9.16
CA LYS A 65 -8.64 12.75 -8.70
C LYS A 65 -8.55 13.71 -7.51
N TYR A 66 -7.57 13.52 -6.63
CA TYR A 66 -7.34 14.36 -5.47
C TYR A 66 -6.16 15.33 -5.63
N ASP A 67 -5.82 15.70 -6.88
CA ASP A 67 -4.75 16.65 -7.21
C ASP A 67 -3.40 16.27 -6.56
N PHE A 68 -3.14 14.96 -6.47
CA PHE A 68 -1.95 14.38 -5.84
C PHE A 68 -1.71 14.79 -4.37
N LYS A 69 -2.74 15.33 -3.69
CA LYS A 69 -2.68 15.75 -2.28
C LYS A 69 -2.79 14.57 -1.31
N ARG A 70 -3.28 13.42 -1.78
CA ARG A 70 -3.40 12.18 -0.99
C ARG A 70 -2.31 11.18 -1.39
N GLY A 71 -1.91 10.33 -0.45
CA GLY A 71 -0.92 9.27 -0.62
C GLY A 71 -1.21 8.07 0.28
N CYS A 72 -0.24 7.18 0.44
CA CYS A 72 -0.31 6.08 1.39
C CYS A 72 -0.15 6.60 2.83
N ILE A 73 -1.05 6.20 3.73
CA ILE A 73 -0.93 6.57 5.16
C ILE A 73 0.33 5.93 5.76
N LEU A 74 0.61 4.66 5.43
CA LEU A 74 1.79 3.95 5.92
C LEU A 74 3.08 4.60 5.42
N GLY A 75 3.17 4.90 4.11
CA GLY A 75 4.35 5.53 3.53
C GLY A 75 4.61 6.95 4.06
N ASN A 76 3.57 7.70 4.44
CA ASN A 76 3.74 9.00 5.07
C ASN A 76 4.23 8.85 6.53
N LEU A 77 3.58 8.00 7.32
CA LEU A 77 3.98 7.76 8.72
C LEU A 77 5.39 7.13 8.79
N GLY A 78 5.72 6.22 7.89
CA GLY A 78 7.03 5.57 7.82
C GLY A 78 8.18 6.54 7.58
N GLN A 79 7.95 7.69 6.93
CA GLN A 79 8.96 8.74 6.80
C GLN A 79 9.22 9.51 8.10
N GLU A 80 8.30 9.45 9.05
CA GLU A 80 8.39 10.09 10.36
C GLU A 80 8.76 9.09 11.48
N VAL A 81 9.28 7.91 11.13
CA VAL A 81 9.56 6.78 12.04
C VAL A 81 10.33 7.16 13.30
N SER A 82 11.28 8.11 13.21
CA SER A 82 12.08 8.58 14.35
C SER A 82 11.25 9.24 15.47
N TYR A 83 10.01 9.63 15.18
CA TYR A 83 9.09 10.27 16.12
C TYR A 83 7.90 9.37 16.51
N LEU A 84 7.83 8.14 15.98
CA LEU A 84 6.74 7.23 16.23
C LEU A 84 7.03 6.29 17.41
N PRO A 85 6.04 6.04 18.29
CA PRO A 85 6.10 4.97 19.26
C PRO A 85 6.33 3.60 18.59
N GLN A 86 7.09 2.72 19.25
CA GLN A 86 7.43 1.39 18.73
C GLN A 86 6.20 0.55 18.35
N GLU A 87 5.10 0.70 19.09
CA GLU A 87 3.83 0.01 18.81
C GLU A 87 3.24 0.40 17.45
N ILE A 88 3.30 1.69 17.10
CA ILE A 88 2.82 2.18 15.80
C ILE A 88 3.73 1.68 14.68
N ILE A 89 5.05 1.66 14.89
CA ILE A 89 6.02 1.12 13.92
C ILE A 89 5.72 -0.37 13.66
N ALA A 90 5.55 -1.15 14.72
CA ALA A 90 5.21 -2.57 14.63
C ALA A 90 3.85 -2.78 13.93
N ARG A 91 2.87 -1.91 14.18
CA ARG A 91 1.57 -1.98 13.50
C ARG A 91 1.69 -1.72 12.00
N ILE A 92 2.45 -0.69 11.60
CA ILE A 92 2.70 -0.37 10.17
C ILE A 92 3.36 -1.57 9.47
N GLU A 93 4.41 -2.14 10.08
CA GLU A 93 5.11 -3.31 9.57
C GLU A 93 4.17 -4.52 9.37
N ASN A 94 3.28 -4.77 10.33
CA ASN A 94 2.30 -5.85 10.21
C ASN A 94 1.32 -5.63 9.04
N ILE A 95 0.92 -4.38 8.76
CA ILE A 95 0.04 -4.08 7.61
C ILE A 95 0.78 -4.34 6.30
N PHE A 96 2.07 -3.95 6.19
CA PHE A 96 2.87 -4.27 5.01
C PHE A 96 2.94 -5.77 4.78
N LYS A 97 3.20 -6.58 5.82
CA LYS A 97 3.19 -8.06 5.72
C LYS A 97 1.86 -8.63 5.23
N VAL A 98 0.73 -8.06 5.66
CA VAL A 98 -0.59 -8.45 5.14
C VAL A 98 -0.70 -8.15 3.65
N TRP A 99 -0.25 -6.99 3.19
CA TRP A 99 -0.30 -6.62 1.79
C TRP A 99 0.68 -7.43 0.93
N GLU A 100 1.87 -7.71 1.44
CA GLU A 100 2.87 -8.59 0.83
C GLU A 100 2.28 -9.98 0.62
N LYS A 101 1.63 -10.55 1.64
CA LYS A 101 1.00 -11.88 1.53
C LYS A 101 -0.06 -11.93 0.43
N LEU A 102 -0.89 -10.89 0.30
CA LEU A 102 -1.91 -10.82 -0.75
C LEU A 102 -1.29 -10.77 -2.15
N VAL A 103 -0.20 -10.03 -2.32
CA VAL A 103 0.52 -9.94 -3.61
C VAL A 103 1.23 -11.25 -3.92
N SER A 104 1.92 -11.85 -2.95
CA SER A 104 2.59 -13.14 -3.09
C SER A 104 1.61 -14.24 -3.50
N ASP A 105 0.46 -14.33 -2.82
CA ASP A 105 -0.60 -15.28 -3.17
C ASP A 105 -1.11 -15.07 -4.59
N CYS A 106 -1.29 -13.81 -4.99
CA CYS A 106 -1.71 -13.49 -6.36
C CYS A 106 -0.68 -13.95 -7.39
N LEU A 107 0.62 -13.74 -7.14
CA LEU A 107 1.69 -14.16 -8.05
C LEU A 107 1.75 -15.69 -8.16
N HIS A 108 1.71 -16.39 -7.02
CA HIS A 108 1.79 -17.85 -6.93
C HIS A 108 0.59 -18.55 -7.60
N GLN A 109 -0.63 -18.00 -7.49
CA GLN A 109 -1.84 -18.59 -8.07
C GLN A 109 -1.81 -18.76 -9.60
N SER A 110 -0.95 -18.03 -10.31
CA SER A 110 -0.91 -18.08 -11.78
C SER A 110 0.06 -19.06 -12.38
N ASN A 111 1.05 -19.49 -11.61
CA ASN A 111 2.09 -20.36 -12.12
C ASN A 111 2.74 -21.13 -10.97
N SER A 112 2.41 -22.42 -10.87
CA SER A 112 3.02 -23.33 -9.90
C SER A 112 4.50 -23.63 -10.16
N GLN A 113 5.12 -22.97 -11.16
CA GLN A 113 6.56 -23.05 -11.41
C GLN A 113 7.39 -22.12 -10.52
N TYR A 114 6.80 -21.05 -9.95
CA TYR A 114 7.54 -20.20 -9.02
C TYR A 114 7.46 -20.77 -7.62
N SER A 115 8.59 -20.77 -6.92
CA SER A 115 8.55 -21.10 -5.52
C SER A 115 7.78 -20.02 -4.76
N LEU A 116 7.13 -20.40 -3.67
CA LEU A 116 6.49 -19.44 -2.78
C LEU A 116 7.49 -18.39 -2.27
N ALA A 117 8.75 -18.78 -2.06
CA ALA A 117 9.81 -17.88 -1.63
C ALA A 117 10.11 -16.78 -2.66
N ASP A 118 10.11 -17.11 -3.96
CA ASP A 118 10.30 -16.10 -5.02
C ASP A 118 9.11 -15.13 -5.09
N CYS A 119 7.89 -15.64 -4.86
CA CYS A 119 6.69 -14.82 -4.82
C CYS A 119 6.68 -13.87 -3.60
N ASP A 120 7.12 -14.36 -2.44
CA ASP A 120 7.25 -13.57 -1.21
C ASP A 120 8.29 -12.45 -1.39
N GLU A 121 9.45 -12.76 -1.94
CA GLU A 121 10.50 -11.77 -2.23
C GLU A 121 10.02 -10.73 -3.24
N ALA A 122 9.37 -11.14 -4.33
CA ALA A 122 8.80 -10.22 -5.31
C ALA A 122 7.73 -9.31 -4.69
N ALA A 123 6.88 -9.84 -3.79
CA ALA A 123 5.88 -9.03 -3.10
C ALA A 123 6.49 -8.00 -2.14
N TYR A 124 7.54 -8.38 -1.39
CA TYR A 124 8.31 -7.47 -0.55
C TYR A 124 8.94 -6.33 -1.37
N GLN A 125 9.65 -6.69 -2.45
CA GLN A 125 10.25 -5.72 -3.37
C GLN A 125 9.21 -4.81 -4.03
N PHE A 126 8.02 -5.35 -4.35
CA PHE A 126 6.92 -4.57 -4.90
C PHE A 126 6.55 -3.42 -3.96
N TRP A 127 6.31 -3.69 -2.67
CA TRP A 127 5.86 -2.68 -1.72
C TRP A 127 6.95 -1.64 -1.39
N ILE A 128 8.22 -2.05 -1.34
CA ILE A 128 9.35 -1.10 -1.20
C ILE A 128 9.35 -0.10 -2.36
N GLY A 129 9.37 -0.59 -3.59
CA GLY A 129 9.44 0.28 -4.76
C GLY A 129 8.16 1.08 -4.98
N TRP A 130 7.00 0.49 -4.64
CA TRP A 130 5.70 1.13 -4.74
C TRP A 130 5.59 2.38 -3.86
N GLU A 131 6.01 2.32 -2.60
CA GLU A 131 5.95 3.49 -1.71
C GLU A 131 6.86 4.62 -2.20
N GLY A 132 8.03 4.29 -2.76
CA GLY A 132 8.89 5.26 -3.44
C GLY A 132 8.23 5.89 -4.68
N ALA A 133 7.52 5.08 -5.47
CA ALA A 133 6.79 5.55 -6.64
C ALA A 133 5.62 6.47 -6.25
N VAL A 134 4.86 6.13 -5.21
CA VAL A 134 3.76 6.94 -4.65
C VAL A 134 4.28 8.29 -4.14
N LEU A 135 5.40 8.29 -3.41
CA LEU A 135 6.05 9.51 -2.95
C LEU A 135 6.43 10.40 -4.13
N ARG A 136 7.13 9.86 -5.13
CA ARG A 136 7.57 10.61 -6.31
C ARG A 136 6.39 11.11 -7.13
N ALA A 137 5.34 10.32 -7.30
CA ALA A 137 4.13 10.70 -8.03
C ALA A 137 3.44 11.93 -7.40
N ARG A 138 3.44 12.02 -6.06
CA ARG A 138 2.95 13.22 -5.36
C ARG A 138 3.84 14.43 -5.61
N LEU A 139 5.16 14.24 -5.52
CA LEU A 139 6.13 15.31 -5.70
C LEU A 139 6.05 15.95 -7.09
N VAL A 140 5.96 15.13 -8.14
CA VAL A 140 5.92 15.61 -9.53
C VAL A 140 4.50 15.82 -10.07
N LYS A 141 3.47 15.52 -9.27
CA LYS A 141 2.04 15.57 -9.63
C LYS A 141 1.73 14.82 -10.94
N SER A 142 2.24 13.60 -11.05
CA SER A 142 2.06 12.75 -12.23
C SER A 142 2.02 11.28 -11.82
N THR A 143 1.28 10.46 -12.58
CA THR A 143 1.30 9.00 -12.43
C THR A 143 2.56 8.36 -13.00
N SER A 144 3.37 9.12 -13.76
CA SER A 144 4.54 8.58 -14.46
C SER A 144 5.54 7.83 -13.57
N PRO A 145 5.77 8.17 -12.28
CA PRO A 145 6.62 7.36 -11.41
C PRO A 145 6.01 5.99 -11.07
N LEU A 146 4.68 5.90 -10.93
CA LEU A 146 3.98 4.63 -10.72
C LEU A 146 4.14 3.73 -11.93
N ASP A 147 3.93 4.28 -13.12
CA ASP A 147 4.05 3.56 -14.38
C ASP A 147 5.50 3.11 -14.63
N ALA A 148 6.48 3.96 -14.32
CA ALA A 148 7.90 3.65 -14.45
C ALA A 148 8.32 2.51 -13.51
N PHE A 149 7.92 2.58 -12.25
CA PHE A 149 8.15 1.51 -11.29
C PHE A 149 7.50 0.21 -11.73
N TYR A 150 6.23 0.25 -12.16
CA TYR A 150 5.52 -0.97 -12.53
C TYR A 150 6.11 -1.66 -13.77
N ARG A 151 6.60 -0.88 -14.74
CA ARG A 151 7.37 -1.43 -15.88
C ARG A 151 8.63 -2.14 -15.42
N LEU A 152 9.40 -1.53 -14.52
CA LEU A 152 10.61 -2.15 -13.95
C LEU A 152 10.29 -3.45 -13.22
N PHE A 153 9.29 -3.42 -12.32
CA PHE A 153 8.85 -4.59 -11.57
C PHE A 153 8.45 -5.74 -12.48
N THR A 154 7.64 -5.45 -13.51
CA THR A 154 7.21 -6.45 -14.50
C THR A 154 8.38 -7.10 -15.23
N LEU A 155 9.42 -6.33 -15.57
CA LEU A 155 10.62 -6.87 -16.22
C LEU A 155 11.42 -7.75 -15.26
N ALA A 156 11.61 -7.32 -14.02
CA ALA A 156 12.33 -8.08 -12.99
C ALA A 156 11.66 -9.42 -12.71
N VAL A 157 10.34 -9.40 -12.49
CA VAL A 157 9.54 -10.61 -12.28
C VAL A 157 9.67 -11.53 -13.49
N LYS A 158 9.45 -11.05 -14.72
CA LYS A 158 9.59 -11.89 -15.93
C LYS A 158 10.99 -12.50 -16.15
N GLN A 159 12.05 -11.86 -15.66
CA GLN A 159 13.43 -12.36 -15.77
C GLN A 159 13.78 -13.42 -14.72
N GLN A 160 13.18 -13.35 -13.52
CA GLN A 160 13.29 -14.42 -12.50
C GLN A 160 12.53 -15.69 -12.90
N ILE A 161 11.82 -15.63 -14.03
CA ILE A 161 10.81 -16.57 -14.51
C ILE A 161 11.26 -17.29 -15.80
N THR A 162 12.39 -16.88 -16.40
CA THR A 162 12.98 -17.55 -17.58
C THR A 162 14.20 -18.36 -17.16
#